data_AF-A0A1L8CK84-F1
#
_entry.id   AF-A0A1L8CK84-F1
#
_cell.length_a   1.000
_cell.length_b   1.000
_cell.length_c   1.000
_cell.angle_alpha   90.00
_cell.angle_beta   90.00
_cell.angle_gamma   90.00
#
_symmetry.space_group_name_H-M   'P 1'
#
loop_
_entity.id
_entity.type
_entity.pdbx_description
1 polymer ?
#
loop_
_entity_poly.entity_id
_entity_poly.type
_entity_poly.pdbx_seq_one_letter_code
_entity_poly.pdbx_strand_id
1 'polypeptide(L)' 'MKKVFSLMFVALIALSLSGCSEPGSKGWCESMKDKPKADWSSNDAATFTKHCVLGNYVE' A
#
# COMPACT_ATOMS: atom_id res chain seq x y z
N MET A 1 17.81 32.05 2.17
CA MET A 1 18.07 30.93 3.10
C MET A 1 16.79 30.39 3.76
N LYS A 2 16.09 31.16 4.61
CA LYS A 2 14.87 30.75 5.35
C LYS A 2 13.75 30.14 4.48
N LYS A 3 13.44 30.79 3.36
CA LYS A 3 12.36 30.39 2.44
C LYS A 3 12.70 29.14 1.63
N VAL A 4 13.98 28.95 1.33
CA VAL A 4 14.49 27.77 0.61
C VAL A 4 14.41 26.54 1.50
N PHE A 5 14.76 26.71 2.79
CA PHE A 5 14.62 25.68 3.82
C PHE A 5 13.15 25.29 4.04
N SER A 6 12.25 26.29 4.05
CA SER A 6 10.81 26.06 4.17
C SER A 6 10.22 25.31 2.97
N LEU A 7 10.68 25.58 1.75
CA LEU A 7 10.23 24.88 0.53
C LEU A 7 10.72 23.43 0.49
N MET A 8 11.94 23.18 0.94
CA MET A 8 12.51 21.83 1.00
C MET A 8 11.77 20.92 1.99
N PHE A 9 11.32 21.49 3.12
CA PHE A 9 10.57 20.74 4.13
C PHE A 9 9.16 20.34 3.65
N VAL A 10 8.49 21.21 2.89
CA VAL A 10 7.18 20.92 2.28
C VAL A 10 7.30 19.84 1.20
N ALA A 11 8.35 19.87 0.38
CA ALA A 11 8.59 18.84 -0.63
C ALA A 11 8.84 17.45 -0.01
N LEU A 12 9.54 17.39 1.13
CA LEU A 12 9.83 16.14 1.83
C LEU A 12 8.57 15.51 2.44
N ILE A 13 7.66 16.33 2.98
CA ILE A 13 6.38 15.84 3.54
C ILE A 13 5.47 15.30 2.43
N ALA A 14 5.43 15.95 1.26
CA ALA A 14 4.63 15.49 0.12
C ALA A 14 5.04 14.10 -0.41
N LEU A 15 6.31 13.73 -0.27
CA LEU A 15 6.84 12.43 -0.70
C LEU A 15 6.54 11.29 0.29
N SER A 16 6.14 11.61 1.53
CA SER A 16 5.86 10.61 2.57
C SER A 16 4.45 10.03 2.55
N LEU A 17 3.55 10.54 1.69
CA LEU A 17 2.17 10.04 1.56
C LEU A 17 2.06 8.82 0.62
N SER A 18 3.01 7.88 0.69
CA SER A 18 2.84 6.57 0.06
C SER A 18 1.71 5.84 0.78
N GLY A 19 0.50 5.93 0.23
CA GLY A 19 -0.71 5.35 0.82
C GLY A 19 -0.58 3.83 0.99
N CYS A 20 -0.85 3.34 2.19
CA CYS A 20 -1.13 1.91 2.39
C CYS A 20 -2.42 1.59 1.63
N SER A 21 -2.34 0.64 0.69
CA SER A 21 -3.56 0.13 0.05
C SER A 21 -4.35 -0.70 1.05
N GLU A 22 -5.68 -0.51 1.07
CA GLU A 22 -6.60 -1.23 1.96
C GLU A 22 -6.51 -2.74 1.66
N PRO A 23 -6.32 -3.60 2.68
CA PRO A 23 -6.28 -5.04 2.47
C PRO A 23 -7.53 -5.57 1.75
N GLY A 24 -7.34 -6.25 0.62
CA GLY A 24 -8.43 -6.77 -0.22
C GLY A 24 -8.94 -5.81 -1.30
N SER A 25 -8.46 -4.56 -1.34
CA SER A 25 -8.70 -3.66 -2.48
C SER A 25 -7.92 -4.12 -3.73
N LYS A 26 -8.34 -3.65 -4.90
CA LYS A 26 -7.68 -4.02 -6.17
C LYS A 26 -6.18 -3.67 -6.19
N GLY A 27 -5.83 -2.46 -5.73
CA GLY A 27 -4.43 -2.02 -5.66
C GLY A 27 -3.59 -2.82 -4.65
N TRP A 28 -4.19 -3.21 -3.53
CA TRP A 28 -3.54 -4.09 -2.56
C TRP A 28 -3.32 -5.50 -3.13
N CYS A 29 -4.33 -6.06 -3.82
CA CYS A 29 -4.23 -7.37 -4.46
C CYS A 29 -3.12 -7.42 -5.52
N GLU A 30 -2.95 -6.35 -6.30
CA GLU A 30 -1.86 -6.24 -7.28
C GLU A 30 -0.51 -6.18 -6.57
N SER A 31 -0.37 -5.32 -5.56
CA SER A 31 0.86 -5.21 -4.77
C SER A 31 1.25 -6.53 -4.08
N MET A 32 0.27 -7.29 -3.60
CA MET A 32 0.48 -8.58 -2.95
C MET A 32 0.98 -9.67 -3.90
N LYS A 33 0.65 -9.59 -5.20
CA LYS A 33 1.14 -10.57 -6.18
C LYS A 33 2.65 -10.48 -6.38
N ASP A 34 3.20 -9.27 -6.31
CA ASP A 34 4.65 -9.03 -6.46
C ASP A 34 5.43 -9.28 -5.16
N LYS A 35 4.74 -9.29 -4.01
CA LYS A 35 5.35 -9.54 -2.70
C LYS A 35 5.69 -11.02 -2.51
N PRO A 36 6.93 -11.38 -2.09
CA PRO A 36 7.29 -12.76 -1.78
C PRO A 36 6.36 -13.39 -0.75
N LYS A 37 5.91 -14.63 -1.01
CA LYS A 37 4.95 -15.33 -0.13
C LYS A 37 5.47 -15.60 1.28
N ALA A 38 6.80 -15.66 1.46
CA ALA A 38 7.42 -15.81 2.77
C ALA A 38 7.22 -14.58 3.67
N ASP A 39 6.98 -13.41 3.08
CA ASP A 39 6.73 -12.15 3.80
C ASP A 39 5.24 -11.91 4.07
N TRP A 40 4.37 -12.87 3.72
CA TRP A 40 2.94 -12.78 3.97
C TRP A 40 2.64 -13.20 5.41
N SER A 41 1.82 -12.42 6.10
CA SER A 41 1.20 -12.89 7.33
C SER A 41 0.06 -13.87 7.00
N SER A 42 -0.35 -14.68 7.99
CA SER A 42 -1.53 -15.54 7.85
C SER A 42 -2.81 -14.75 7.52
N ASN A 43 -2.90 -13.51 8.01
CA ASN A 43 -4.02 -12.62 7.71
C ASN A 43 -4.01 -12.18 6.24
N ASP A 44 -2.83 -11.84 5.71
CA ASP A 44 -2.70 -11.43 4.31
C ASP A 44 -3.09 -12.56 3.36
N ALA A 45 -2.67 -13.80 3.66
CA ALA A 45 -3.04 -14.96 2.86
C ALA A 45 -4.56 -15.19 2.85
N ALA A 46 -5.21 -15.05 4.01
CA ALA A 46 -6.66 -15.19 4.13
C ALA A 46 -7.40 -14.09 3.35
N THR A 47 -7.00 -12.83 3.52
CA THR A 47 -7.57 -11.68 2.82
C THR A 47 -7.35 -11.78 1.31
N PHE A 48 -6.14 -12.14 0.87
CA PHE A 48 -5.83 -12.31 -0.54
C PHE A 48 -6.72 -13.37 -1.19
N THR A 49 -6.94 -14.50 -0.49
CA THR A 49 -7.83 -15.54 -1.00
C THR A 49 -9.28 -15.03 -1.09
N LYS A 50 -9.80 -14.43 -0.02
CA LYS A 50 -11.19 -13.97 0.04
C LYS A 50 -11.54 -12.88 -0.97
N HIS A 51 -10.62 -11.95 -1.20
CA HIS A 51 -10.90 -10.74 -1.98
C HIS A 51 -10.28 -10.82 -3.37
N CYS A 52 -9.01 -11.22 -3.47
CA CYS A 52 -8.26 -11.16 -4.72
C CYS A 52 -8.47 -12.41 -5.61
N VAL A 53 -8.61 -13.60 -5.00
CA VAL A 53 -8.81 -14.87 -5.75
C VAL A 53 -10.28 -15.09 -6.05
N LEU A 54 -11.16 -14.91 -5.05
CA LEU A 54 -12.61 -15.09 -5.23
C LEU A 54 -13.29 -13.89 -5.90
N GLY A 55 -12.57 -12.79 -6.14
CA GLY A 55 -13.08 -11.62 -6.87
C GLY A 55 -13.99 -10.70 -6.06
N ASN A 56 -13.98 -10.78 -4.73
CA ASN A 56 -14.78 -9.94 -3.84
C ASN A 56 -13.94 -8.74 -3.34
N TYR A 57 -13.59 -7.80 -4.21
CA TYR A 57 -12.75 -6.67 -3.84
C TYR A 57 -13.41 -5.77 -2.78
N VAL A 58 -12.60 -5.22 -1.89
CA VAL A 58 -13.00 -4.12 -1.00
C VAL A 58 -12.96 -2.83 -1.83
N GLU A 59 -14.05 -2.08 -1.81
CA GLU A 59 -14.17 -0.77 -2.48
C GLU A 59 -13.54 0.36 -1.65
#